data_AF-A0A535BUA3-F1
#
_entry.id   AF-A0A535BUA3-F1
#
_cell.length_a   1.000
_cell.length_b   1.000
_cell.length_c   1.000
_cell.angle_alpha   90.00
_cell.angle_beta   90.00
_cell.angle_gamma   90.00
#
_symmetry.space_group_name_H-M   'P 1'
#
loop_
_entity.id
_entity.type
_entity.pdbx_description
1 polymer ?
#
loop_
_entity_poly.entity_id
_entity_poly.type
_entity_poly.pdbx_seq_one_letter_code
_entity_poly.pdbx_strand_id
1 'polypeptide(L)'
;AGAGMPQITAIFDSANAAAKAGIPVCADGGIQESGDIAKAIGAGAHTVMLGGLLAGVDEAPGEVVETSEGRFKKYRGMGSMGAMAQRKAGDRYGQGEVAEFSKIVPEGVEGQVRAAGPLEPFVYQLVGGLRAGMKYAGAATIEDLRTKARFVRISGAGLRESHPHDVQITVEPPNYRLARTRQGPGGP
;
A
#
# COMPACT_ATOMS: atom_id res chain seq x y z
N ALA A 1 -18.41 -4.71 -2.85
CA ALA A 1 -18.67 -3.42 -3.52
C ALA A 1 -18.27 -3.50 -5.00
N GLY A 2 -19.00 -2.83 -5.90
CA GLY A 2 -18.65 -2.70 -7.33
C GLY A 2 -18.17 -1.30 -7.71
N ALA A 3 -17.96 -0.42 -6.73
CA ALA A 3 -17.50 0.95 -6.93
C ALA A 3 -16.00 1.07 -6.63
N GLY A 4 -15.29 1.90 -7.40
CA GLY A 4 -13.88 2.17 -7.22
C GLY A 4 -13.30 2.90 -8.41
N MET A 5 -12.10 3.45 -8.23
CA MET A 5 -11.35 4.14 -9.29
C MET A 5 -9.89 3.67 -9.28
N PRO A 6 -9.28 3.39 -10.44
CA PRO A 6 -7.86 3.12 -10.51
C PRO A 6 -7.04 4.25 -9.90
N GLN A 7 -6.16 3.91 -8.95
CA GLN A 7 -5.58 4.88 -8.02
C GLN A 7 -4.75 5.97 -8.71
N ILE A 8 -4.02 5.66 -9.78
CA ILE A 8 -3.26 6.67 -10.53
C ILE A 8 -4.19 7.74 -11.13
N THR A 9 -5.32 7.31 -11.72
CA THR A 9 -6.32 8.24 -12.27
C THR A 9 -6.99 9.03 -11.15
N ALA A 10 -7.35 8.38 -10.03
CA ALA A 10 -7.94 9.05 -8.88
C ALA A 10 -7.05 10.15 -8.31
N ILE A 11 -5.75 9.88 -8.17
CA ILE A 11 -4.74 10.85 -7.73
C ILE A 11 -4.66 12.01 -8.72
N PHE A 12 -4.52 11.71 -10.01
CA PHE A 12 -4.36 12.72 -11.05
C PHE A 12 -5.54 13.68 -11.12
N ASP A 13 -6.77 13.16 -11.16
CA ASP A 13 -7.98 13.96 -11.24
C ASP A 13 -8.17 14.79 -9.96
N SER A 14 -7.92 14.21 -8.79
CA SER A 14 -8.01 14.91 -7.50
C SER A 14 -6.96 16.01 -7.38
N ALA A 15 -5.72 15.75 -7.79
CA ALA A 15 -4.63 16.72 -7.77
C ALA A 15 -4.90 17.90 -8.71
N ASN A 16 -5.45 17.66 -9.90
CA ASN A 16 -5.81 18.72 -10.85
C ASN A 16 -6.94 19.61 -10.31
N ALA A 17 -7.92 19.04 -9.61
CA ALA A 17 -8.97 19.80 -8.96
C ALA A 17 -8.42 20.62 -7.78
N ALA A 18 -7.65 19.99 -6.89
CA ALA A 18 -7.11 20.60 -5.68
C ALA A 18 -6.06 21.68 -5.95
N ALA A 19 -5.31 21.57 -7.05
CA ALA A 19 -4.29 22.54 -7.46
C ALA A 19 -4.86 23.96 -7.63
N LYS A 20 -6.12 24.09 -8.08
CA LYS A 20 -6.80 25.40 -8.24
C LYS A 20 -6.95 26.17 -6.93
N ALA A 21 -6.99 25.44 -5.81
CA ALA A 21 -7.11 25.99 -4.47
C ALA A 21 -5.79 25.92 -3.68
N GLY A 22 -4.69 25.46 -4.28
CA GLY A 22 -3.42 25.26 -3.59
C GLY A 22 -3.47 24.21 -2.48
N ILE A 23 -4.39 23.25 -2.56
CA ILE A 23 -4.58 22.23 -1.52
C ILE A 23 -3.73 20.99 -1.84
N PRO A 24 -2.92 20.48 -0.89
CA PRO A 24 -2.14 19.27 -1.10
C PRO A 24 -3.03 18.01 -1.10
N VAL A 25 -2.63 17.02 -1.89
CA VAL A 25 -3.30 15.72 -2.00
C VAL A 25 -2.44 14.61 -1.41
N CYS A 26 -3.04 13.76 -0.58
CA CYS A 26 -2.43 12.54 -0.07
C CYS A 26 -2.94 11.33 -0.86
N ALA A 27 -2.02 10.55 -1.45
CA ALA A 27 -2.36 9.29 -2.11
C ALA A 27 -2.46 8.17 -1.07
N ASP A 28 -3.67 7.72 -0.77
CA ASP A 28 -3.94 6.71 0.24
C ASP A 28 -4.37 5.38 -0.38
N GLY A 29 -3.58 4.34 -0.13
CA GLY A 29 -3.87 2.96 -0.55
C GLY A 29 -3.27 2.57 -1.91
N GLY A 30 -3.13 1.26 -2.10
CA GLY A 30 -2.67 0.64 -3.35
C GLY A 30 -1.16 0.63 -3.59
N ILE A 31 -0.35 1.24 -2.71
CA ILE A 31 1.12 1.26 -2.84
C ILE A 31 1.69 -0.07 -2.33
N GLN A 32 2.39 -0.79 -3.21
CA GLN A 32 2.97 -2.11 -2.91
C GLN A 32 4.50 -2.09 -2.86
N GLU A 33 5.12 -1.17 -3.56
CA GLU A 33 6.58 -1.04 -3.63
C GLU A 33 7.01 0.43 -3.65
N SER A 34 8.29 0.69 -3.43
CA SER A 34 8.84 2.06 -3.42
C SER A 34 8.68 2.78 -4.76
N GLY A 35 8.65 2.03 -5.88
CA GLY A 35 8.36 2.58 -7.21
C GLY A 35 6.96 3.18 -7.31
N ASP A 36 5.97 2.62 -6.60
CA ASP A 36 4.61 3.14 -6.59
C ASP A 36 4.49 4.48 -5.87
N ILE A 37 5.36 4.75 -4.88
CA ILE A 37 5.46 6.07 -4.25
C ILE A 37 5.88 7.12 -5.27
N ALA A 38 6.88 6.81 -6.10
CA ALA A 38 7.32 7.71 -7.16
C ALA A 38 6.22 7.91 -8.22
N LYS A 39 5.47 6.87 -8.58
CA LYS A 39 4.33 6.97 -9.51
C LYS A 39 3.21 7.83 -8.91
N ALA A 40 2.85 7.63 -7.64
CA ALA A 40 1.80 8.39 -6.97
C ALA A 40 2.15 9.88 -6.87
N ILE A 41 3.38 10.22 -6.50
CA ILE A 41 3.85 11.60 -6.47
C ILE A 41 3.90 12.16 -7.89
N GLY A 42 4.48 11.44 -8.85
CA GLY A 42 4.52 11.89 -10.25
C GLY A 42 3.13 12.09 -10.87
N ALA A 43 2.11 11.39 -10.37
CA ALA A 43 0.72 11.57 -10.79
C ALA A 43 0.03 12.80 -10.18
N GLY A 44 0.65 13.48 -9.21
CA GLY A 44 0.11 14.71 -8.63
C GLY A 44 0.02 14.74 -7.10
N ALA A 45 0.30 13.64 -6.40
CA ALA A 45 0.23 13.61 -4.94
C ALA A 45 1.40 14.37 -4.30
N HIS A 46 1.15 14.99 -3.14
CA HIS A 46 2.19 15.64 -2.33
C HIS A 46 2.80 14.67 -1.33
N THR A 47 1.99 13.74 -0.83
CA THR A 47 2.37 12.72 0.14
C THR A 47 1.66 11.40 -0.17
N VAL A 48 2.12 10.32 0.45
CA VAL A 48 1.51 9.00 0.37
C VAL A 48 1.15 8.50 1.77
N MET A 49 0.04 7.77 1.88
CA MET A 49 -0.32 7.05 3.11
C MET A 49 -0.07 5.55 2.91
N LEU A 50 0.65 4.96 3.87
CA LEU A 50 1.10 3.57 3.79
C LEU A 50 0.50 2.75 4.93
N GLY A 51 -0.39 1.83 4.59
CA GLY A 51 -0.96 0.85 5.54
C GLY A 51 -0.17 -0.46 5.52
N GLY A 52 -0.53 -1.35 4.59
CA GLY A 52 -0.01 -2.73 4.54
C GLY A 52 1.51 -2.84 4.51
N LEU A 53 2.21 -1.89 3.89
CA LEU A 53 3.67 -1.84 3.86
C LEU A 53 4.31 -1.66 5.24
N LEU A 54 3.66 -0.90 6.12
CA LEU A 54 4.17 -0.61 7.47
C LEU A 54 3.59 -1.55 8.53
N ALA A 55 2.56 -2.33 8.21
CA ALA A 55 1.86 -3.17 9.19
C ALA A 55 2.74 -4.26 9.84
N GLY A 56 3.84 -4.65 9.19
CA GLY A 56 4.76 -5.66 9.68
C GLY A 56 5.89 -5.15 10.57
N VAL A 57 6.08 -3.83 10.68
CA VAL A 57 7.21 -3.26 11.45
C VAL A 57 6.99 -3.42 12.96
N ASP A 58 8.06 -3.41 13.74
CA ASP A 58 8.02 -3.64 15.19
C ASP A 58 7.15 -2.61 15.92
N GLU A 59 7.18 -1.36 15.45
CA GLU A 59 6.43 -0.21 15.96
C GLU A 59 4.93 -0.25 15.62
N ALA A 60 4.52 -1.05 14.63
CA ALA A 60 3.10 -1.23 14.33
C ALA A 60 2.41 -1.98 15.50
N PRO A 61 1.14 -1.65 15.81
CA PRO A 61 0.42 -2.35 16.87
C PRO A 61 0.20 -3.84 16.55
N GLY A 62 0.06 -4.66 17.58
CA GLY A 62 -0.18 -6.09 17.48
C GLY A 62 1.07 -6.94 17.74
N GLU A 63 0.84 -8.14 18.28
CA GLU A 63 1.90 -9.06 18.64
C GLU A 63 2.42 -9.83 17.41
N VAL A 64 3.70 -10.19 17.45
CA VAL A 64 4.31 -11.09 16.48
C VAL A 64 3.96 -12.52 16.86
N VAL A 65 3.37 -13.24 15.91
CA VAL A 65 3.05 -14.67 16.03
C VAL A 65 4.11 -15.46 15.24
N GLU A 66 4.71 -16.44 15.89
CA GLU A 66 5.61 -17.39 15.24
C GLU A 66 4.82 -18.57 14.68
N THR A 67 5.11 -18.94 13.44
CA THR A 67 4.50 -20.08 12.76
C THR A 67 5.60 -20.88 12.07
N SER A 68 5.27 -22.09 11.58
CA SER A 68 6.18 -22.87 10.74
C SER A 68 6.60 -22.16 9.44
N GLU A 69 5.84 -21.15 8.99
CA GLU A 69 6.10 -20.38 7.76
C GLU A 69 6.88 -19.07 8.02
N GLY A 70 7.22 -18.80 9.30
CA GLY A 70 7.95 -17.64 9.76
C GLY A 70 7.18 -16.78 10.77
N ARG A 71 7.68 -15.56 10.98
CA ARG A 71 7.14 -14.57 11.93
C ARG A 71 6.16 -13.63 11.22
N PHE A 72 4.97 -13.44 11.80
CA PHE A 72 3.89 -12.64 11.23
C PHE A 72 3.26 -11.70 12.25
N LYS A 73 2.68 -10.59 11.79
CA LYS A 73 1.83 -9.68 12.59
C LYS A 73 0.41 -9.68 12.02
N LYS A 74 -0.59 -9.54 12.89
CA LYS A 74 -2.00 -9.40 12.48
C LYS A 74 -2.20 -8.06 11.77
N TYR A 75 -2.82 -8.08 10.61
CA TYR A 75 -3.21 -6.90 9.85
C TYR A 75 -4.69 -6.99 9.51
N ARG A 76 -5.42 -5.89 9.61
CA ARG A 76 -6.84 -5.85 9.26
C ARG A 76 -7.20 -4.54 8.60
N GLY A 77 -8.03 -4.62 7.57
CA GLY A 77 -8.68 -3.44 7.01
C GLY A 77 -9.67 -2.86 8.01
N MET A 78 -9.82 -1.54 8.05
CA MET A 78 -10.75 -0.89 8.97
C MET A 78 -12.21 -1.28 8.72
N GLY A 79 -12.56 -1.69 7.49
CA GLY A 79 -13.87 -2.24 7.11
C GLY A 79 -14.04 -3.75 7.39
N SER A 80 -13.13 -4.38 8.14
CA SER A 80 -13.25 -5.79 8.55
C SER A 80 -14.21 -5.97 9.71
N MET A 81 -14.75 -7.18 9.85
CA MET A 81 -15.71 -7.51 10.91
C MET A 81 -15.15 -7.24 12.31
N GLY A 82 -13.90 -7.63 12.61
CA GLY A 82 -13.30 -7.39 13.91
C GLY A 82 -12.96 -5.92 14.17
N ALA A 83 -12.61 -5.15 13.14
CA ALA A 83 -12.41 -3.70 13.28
C ALA A 83 -13.75 -2.96 13.51
N MET A 84 -14.81 -3.34 12.81
CA MET A 84 -16.15 -2.77 13.00
C MET A 84 -16.76 -3.15 14.34
N ALA A 85 -16.56 -4.39 14.80
CA ALA A 85 -16.98 -4.83 16.13
C ALA A 85 -16.34 -4.00 17.25
N GLN A 86 -15.04 -3.71 17.14
CA GLN A 86 -14.33 -2.92 18.15
C GLN A 86 -14.71 -1.44 18.13
N ARG A 87 -14.96 -0.84 16.96
CA ARG A 87 -15.47 0.54 16.89
C ARG A 87 -16.81 0.69 17.60
N LYS A 88 -17.72 -0.27 17.43
CA LYS A 88 -19.00 -0.31 18.15
C LYS A 88 -18.83 -0.51 19.66
N ALA A 89 -17.80 -1.24 20.10
CA ALA A 89 -17.50 -1.43 21.52
C ALA A 89 -16.82 -0.22 22.19
N GLY A 90 -16.29 0.72 21.40
CA GLY A 90 -15.65 1.96 21.87
C GLY A 90 -16.63 3.06 22.29
N ASP A 91 -17.88 3.02 21.81
CA ASP A 91 -18.99 3.92 22.21
C ASP A 91 -19.59 3.52 23.57
N ARG A 92 -18.71 3.31 24.55
CA ARG A 92 -19.08 2.81 25.89
C ARG A 92 -19.89 3.80 26.74
N TYR A 93 -20.19 4.99 26.21
CA TYR A 93 -21.07 5.99 26.82
C TYR A 93 -21.98 6.64 25.76
N GLY A 94 -23.12 6.01 25.48
CA GLY A 94 -24.28 6.69 24.86
C GLY A 94 -24.83 6.06 23.59
N GLN A 95 -25.61 4.98 23.75
CA GLN A 95 -26.66 4.48 22.85
C GLN A 95 -26.53 4.86 21.35
N GLY A 96 -25.87 4.01 20.57
CA GLY A 96 -25.95 4.01 19.10
C GLY A 96 -26.58 2.70 18.60
N GLU A 97 -27.86 2.79 18.26
CA GLU A 97 -28.79 1.76 17.78
C GLU A 97 -28.22 0.42 17.26
N VAL A 98 -28.84 -0.65 17.75
CA VAL A 98 -28.59 -2.05 17.39
C VAL A 98 -28.90 -2.29 15.91
N ALA A 99 -27.92 -2.06 15.03
CA ALA A 99 -27.83 -2.81 13.78
C ALA A 99 -27.23 -4.18 14.12
N GLU A 100 -28.11 -5.18 14.15
CA GLU A 100 -27.80 -6.62 14.22
C GLU A 100 -26.47 -6.94 13.54
N PHE A 101 -25.52 -7.54 14.26
CA PHE A 101 -24.18 -7.85 13.74
C PHE A 101 -24.24 -8.70 12.45
N SER A 102 -25.32 -9.47 12.29
CA SER A 102 -25.68 -10.26 11.11
C SER A 102 -25.98 -9.46 9.84
N LYS A 103 -26.23 -8.14 9.95
CA LYS A 103 -26.53 -7.25 8.81
C LYS A 103 -25.33 -6.41 8.35
N ILE A 104 -24.18 -6.56 9.00
CA ILE A 104 -22.97 -5.83 8.62
C ILE A 104 -22.34 -6.49 7.40
N VAL A 105 -22.20 -5.75 6.31
CA VAL A 105 -21.50 -6.19 5.10
C VAL A 105 -20.06 -5.65 5.16
N PRO A 106 -19.04 -6.50 5.38
CA PRO A 106 -17.65 -6.05 5.45
C PRO A 106 -17.09 -5.69 4.08
N GLU A 107 -16.33 -4.60 4.02
CA GLU A 107 -15.56 -4.19 2.83
C GLU A 107 -14.05 -4.41 3.00
N GLY A 108 -13.63 -4.84 4.19
CA GLY A 108 -12.23 -5.13 4.50
C GLY A 108 -12.04 -6.58 4.97
N VAL A 109 -10.83 -7.09 4.77
CA VAL A 109 -10.41 -8.42 5.21
C VAL A 109 -9.48 -8.32 6.43
N GLU A 110 -9.42 -9.42 7.18
CA GLU A 110 -8.40 -9.64 8.20
C GLU A 110 -7.37 -10.63 7.66
N GLY A 111 -6.11 -10.42 7.98
CA GLY A 111 -5.01 -11.23 7.49
C GLY A 111 -3.78 -11.09 8.35
N GLN A 112 -2.66 -11.55 7.81
CA GLN A 112 -1.36 -11.47 8.45
C GLN A 112 -0.33 -10.96 7.45
N VAL A 113 0.61 -10.17 7.95
CA VAL A 113 1.77 -9.67 7.20
C VAL A 113 3.04 -10.22 7.83
N ARG A 114 4.08 -10.48 7.05
CA ARG A 114 5.38 -10.90 7.60
C ARG A 114 5.93 -9.82 8.52
N ALA A 115 6.48 -10.22 9.66
CA ALA A 115 7.22 -9.32 10.53
C ALA A 115 8.42 -8.76 9.76
N ALA A 116 8.55 -7.43 9.74
CA ALA A 116 9.53 -6.70 8.94
C ALA A 116 10.72 -6.20 9.76
N GLY A 117 10.65 -6.29 11.10
CA GLY A 117 11.63 -5.70 12.01
C GLY A 117 11.41 -4.20 12.21
N PRO A 118 12.45 -3.44 12.60
CA PRO A 118 12.34 -2.01 12.87
C PRO A 118 11.87 -1.20 11.67
N LEU A 119 11.17 -0.08 11.92
CA LEU A 119 10.65 0.82 10.89
C LEU A 119 11.75 1.52 10.08
N GLU A 120 12.83 1.93 10.74
CA GLU A 120 13.88 2.78 10.15
C GLU A 120 14.49 2.18 8.87
N PRO A 121 15.00 0.92 8.84
CA PRO A 121 15.54 0.33 7.63
C PRO A 121 14.52 0.26 6.49
N PHE A 122 13.24 0.07 6.84
CA PHE A 122 12.17 -0.02 5.86
C PHE A 122 11.91 1.34 5.20
N VAL A 123 11.79 2.40 6.00
CA VAL A 123 11.66 3.79 5.50
C VAL A 123 12.85 4.18 4.65
N TYR A 124 14.07 3.80 5.06
CA TYR A 124 15.28 4.07 4.27
C TYR A 124 15.18 3.48 2.86
N GLN A 125 14.71 2.24 2.72
CA GLN A 125 14.51 1.62 1.40
C GLN A 125 13.42 2.30 0.57
N LEU A 126 12.31 2.70 1.20
CA LEU A 126 11.22 3.42 0.51
C LEU A 126 11.70 4.78 -0.03
N VAL A 127 12.40 5.55 0.80
CA VAL A 127 12.99 6.84 0.42
C VAL A 127 14.07 6.65 -0.63
N GLY A 128 14.89 5.60 -0.53
CA GLY A 128 15.89 5.24 -1.54
C GLY A 128 15.27 4.98 -2.91
N GLY A 129 14.18 4.22 -2.97
CA GLY A 129 13.44 3.96 -4.20
C GLY A 129 12.81 5.23 -4.79
N LEU A 130 12.22 6.09 -3.95
CA LEU A 130 11.72 7.39 -4.40
C LEU A 130 12.82 8.27 -4.99
N ARG A 131 13.98 8.37 -4.32
CA ARG A 131 15.14 9.13 -4.82
C ARG A 131 15.66 8.58 -6.15
N ALA A 132 15.68 7.26 -6.32
CA ALA A 132 16.03 6.64 -7.59
C ALA A 132 15.03 7.02 -8.70
N GLY A 133 13.72 6.98 -8.41
CA GLY A 133 12.67 7.43 -9.33
C GLY A 133 12.81 8.90 -9.71
N MET A 134 13.06 9.78 -8.74
CA MET A 134 13.34 11.21 -8.97
C MET A 134 14.55 11.42 -9.88
N LYS A 135 15.64 10.67 -9.67
CA LYS A 135 16.84 10.72 -10.51
C LYS A 135 16.53 10.37 -11.96
N TYR A 136 15.81 9.26 -12.22
CA TYR A 136 15.44 8.84 -13.58
C TYR A 136 14.48 9.83 -14.25
N ALA A 137 13.61 10.47 -13.47
CA ALA A 137 12.70 11.50 -13.97
C ALA A 137 13.36 12.88 -14.15
N GLY A 138 14.61 13.07 -13.75
CA GLY A 138 15.28 14.37 -13.77
C GLY A 138 14.66 15.39 -12.80
N ALA A 139 14.05 14.93 -11.70
CA ALA A 139 13.38 15.76 -10.71
C ALA A 139 14.30 16.05 -9.52
N ALA A 140 14.61 17.33 -9.28
CA ALA A 140 15.44 17.73 -8.14
C ALA A 140 14.63 17.81 -6.83
N THR A 141 13.33 18.10 -6.94
CA THR A 141 12.40 18.26 -5.83
C THR A 141 11.15 17.39 -6.00
N ILE A 142 10.38 17.23 -4.93
CA ILE A 142 9.06 16.58 -4.99
C ILE A 142 8.15 17.33 -5.96
N GLU A 143 8.18 18.67 -5.98
CA GLU A 143 7.36 19.46 -6.89
C GLU A 143 7.77 19.26 -8.35
N ASP A 144 9.07 19.12 -8.64
CA ASP A 144 9.54 18.75 -9.98
C ASP A 144 8.96 17.40 -10.40
N LEU A 145 9.02 16.39 -9.54
CA LEU A 145 8.48 15.07 -9.86
C LEU A 145 6.98 15.16 -10.12
N ARG A 146 6.25 15.89 -9.27
CA ARG A 146 4.80 16.03 -9.31
C ARG A 146 4.28 16.76 -10.55
N THR A 147 5.06 17.69 -11.10
CA THR A 147 4.63 18.57 -12.21
C THR A 147 5.29 18.28 -13.55
N LYS A 148 6.46 17.63 -13.57
CA LYS A 148 7.25 17.39 -14.78
C LYS A 148 7.32 15.93 -15.19
N ALA A 149 6.99 14.99 -14.29
CA ALA A 149 7.02 13.57 -14.64
C ALA A 149 6.10 13.25 -15.81
N ARG A 150 6.54 12.32 -16.65
CA ARG A 150 5.77 11.79 -17.77
C ARG A 150 5.66 10.29 -17.64
N PHE A 151 4.48 9.78 -17.95
CA PHE A 151 4.19 8.35 -17.89
C PHE A 151 3.99 7.79 -19.30
N VAL A 152 4.37 6.52 -19.45
CA VAL A 152 4.02 5.70 -20.60
C VAL A 152 3.15 4.57 -20.10
N ARG A 153 2.02 4.33 -20.78
CA ARG A 153 1.14 3.20 -20.47
C ARG A 153 1.79 1.92 -20.99
N ILE A 154 1.81 0.90 -20.15
CA ILE A 154 2.34 -0.42 -20.49
C ILE A 154 1.21 -1.45 -20.54
N SER A 155 1.40 -2.52 -21.29
CA SER A 155 0.52 -3.69 -21.26
C SER A 155 0.88 -4.60 -20.08
N GLY A 156 0.08 -5.64 -19.84
CA GLY A 156 0.43 -6.67 -18.86
C GLY A 156 1.73 -7.42 -19.18
N ALA A 157 2.15 -7.48 -20.45
CA ALA A 157 3.46 -8.02 -20.82
C ALA A 157 4.60 -7.10 -20.36
N GLY A 158 4.45 -5.79 -20.53
CA GLY A 158 5.42 -4.81 -20.03
C GLY A 158 5.51 -4.81 -18.50
N LEU A 159 4.41 -5.13 -17.79
CA LEU A 159 4.45 -5.30 -16.34
C LEU A 159 5.30 -6.52 -15.95
N ARG A 160 5.12 -7.66 -16.63
CA ARG A 160 5.95 -8.86 -16.38
C ARG A 160 7.43 -8.59 -16.67
N GLU A 161 7.71 -7.86 -17.75
CA GLU A 161 9.06 -7.43 -18.10
C GLU A 161 9.68 -6.51 -17.03
N SER A 162 8.88 -5.65 -16.39
CA SER A 162 9.34 -4.71 -15.36
C SER A 162 9.78 -5.40 -14.06
N HIS A 163 9.28 -6.61 -13.79
CA HIS A 163 9.69 -7.43 -12.65
C HIS A 163 10.85 -8.37 -13.04
N PRO A 164 11.68 -8.85 -12.09
CA PRO A 164 12.60 -9.94 -12.36
C PRO A 164 11.88 -11.13 -13.01
N HIS A 165 12.35 -11.54 -14.18
CA HIS A 165 11.81 -12.64 -14.96
C HIS A 165 12.96 -13.52 -15.47
N ASP A 166 12.67 -14.79 -15.75
CA ASP A 166 13.60 -15.79 -16.29
C ASP A 166 14.87 -16.04 -15.45
N VAL A 167 14.81 -15.76 -14.14
CA VAL A 167 15.89 -16.03 -13.18
C VAL A 167 15.37 -16.59 -11.86
N GLN A 168 16.17 -17.42 -11.19
CA GLN A 168 15.89 -17.88 -9.83
C GLN A 168 16.50 -16.91 -8.82
N ILE A 169 15.66 -16.26 -8.03
CA ILE A 169 16.10 -15.40 -6.93
C ILE A 169 16.67 -16.29 -5.81
N THR A 170 17.96 -16.13 -5.51
CA THR A 170 18.65 -16.88 -4.45
C THR A 170 18.69 -16.12 -3.12
N VAL A 171 18.65 -14.79 -3.17
CA VAL A 171 18.62 -13.89 -2.02
C VAL A 171 17.60 -12.80 -2.30
N GLU A 172 16.62 -12.65 -1.41
CA GLU A 172 15.60 -11.59 -1.54
C GLU A 172 16.22 -10.23 -1.17
N PRO A 173 16.15 -9.22 -2.04
CA PRO A 173 16.63 -7.89 -1.71
C PRO A 173 15.63 -7.19 -0.77
N PRO A 174 16.10 -6.24 0.05
CA PRO A 174 15.29 -5.65 1.13
C PRO A 174 14.09 -4.83 0.65
N ASN A 175 14.11 -4.37 -0.61
CA ASN A 175 13.12 -3.49 -1.21
C ASN A 175 12.20 -4.19 -2.22
N TYR A 176 12.34 -5.50 -2.43
CA TYR A 176 11.53 -6.25 -3.39
C TYR A 176 11.00 -7.53 -2.76
N ARG A 177 9.75 -7.47 -2.31
CA ARG A 177 9.02 -8.61 -1.75
C ARG A 177 7.93 -8.98 -2.73
N LEU A 178 8.17 -10.03 -3.52
CA LEU A 178 7.07 -10.64 -4.26
C LEU A 178 6.06 -11.13 -3.23
N ALA A 179 4.83 -10.62 -3.31
CA ALA A 179 3.71 -11.33 -2.70
C ALA A 179 3.74 -12.72 -3.34
N ARG A 180 4.18 -13.74 -2.59
CA ARG A 180 3.96 -15.12 -2.96
C ARG A 180 2.45 -15.33 -2.97
N THR A 181 1.78 -14.97 -4.07
CA THR A 181 0.56 -15.67 -4.46
C THR A 181 0.94 -17.12 -4.42
N ARG A 182 0.26 -17.90 -3.57
CA ARG A 182 0.37 -19.36 -3.53
C ARG A 182 0.49 -19.83 -4.97
N GLN A 183 1.66 -20.37 -5.33
CA GLN A 183 1.68 -21.35 -6.40
C GLN A 183 0.75 -22.44 -5.87
N GLY A 184 -0.48 -22.49 -6.40
CA GLY A 184 -1.27 -23.69 -6.29
C GLY A 184 -0.42 -24.85 -6.82
N PRO A 185 -0.60 -26.08 -6.29
CA PRO A 185 0.11 -27.21 -6.84
C PRO A 185 -0.16 -27.24 -8.33
N GLY A 186 0.90 -27.30 -9.13
CA GLY A 186 0.80 -27.46 -10.57
C GLY A 186 -0.13 -28.63 -10.87
N GLY A 187 -1.16 -28.37 -11.65
CA GLY A 187 -2.01 -29.35 -12.30
C GLY A 187 -2.23 -28.88 -13.74
N PRO A 188 -2.37 -29.83 -14.68
CA PRO A 188 -2.21 -29.63 -16.13
C PRO A 188 -3.02 -28.49 -16.73
#